data_AF-A0A3C0BBD6-F1
#
_entry.id   AF-A0A3C0BBD6-F1
#
_cell.length_a   1.000
_cell.length_b   1.000
_cell.length_c   1.000
_cell.angle_alpha   90.00
_cell.angle_beta   90.00
_cell.angle_gamma   90.00
#
_symmetry.space_group_name_H-M   'P 1'
#
loop_
_entity.id
_entity.type
_entity.pdbx_description
1 polymer ?
#
loop_
_entity_poly.entity_id
_entity_poly.type
_entity_poly.pdbx_seq_one_letter_code
_entity_poly.pdbx_strand_id
1 'polypeptide(L)'
;MAWNDFWLVFIENVKDTTWLEAVAALLGIASVWYARRENILVYPTGIISVLIYVYICFFARLYADAGINFFYFLMSVYGWYNWTRLNPESEVLTISVNNPRQQWSGIA
;
A
#
# COMPACT_ATOMS: atom_id res chain seq x y z
N MET A 1 26.47 -14.02 -2.18
CA MET A 1 26.34 -12.56 -2.18
C MET A 1 26.96 -12.07 -0.90
N ALA A 2 28.11 -11.39 -0.97
CA ALA A 2 28.72 -10.80 0.20
C ALA A 2 27.83 -9.67 0.71
N TRP A 3 27.84 -9.39 2.01
CA TRP A 3 27.06 -8.28 2.60
C TRP A 3 27.37 -6.93 1.94
N ASN A 4 28.59 -6.74 1.42
CA ASN A 4 28.97 -5.54 0.68
C ASN A 4 28.30 -5.43 -0.70
N ASP A 5 28.06 -6.55 -1.38
CA ASP A 5 27.41 -6.56 -2.70
C ASP A 5 25.96 -6.07 -2.59
N PHE A 6 25.27 -6.44 -1.50
CA PHE A 6 23.92 -5.98 -1.22
C PHE A 6 23.86 -4.45 -1.11
N TRP A 7 24.73 -3.85 -0.31
CA TRP A 7 24.73 -2.39 -0.11
C TRP A 7 25.06 -1.64 -1.40
N LEU A 8 25.98 -2.17 -2.21
CA LEU A 8 26.30 -1.58 -3.51
C LEU A 8 25.10 -1.60 -4.46
N VAL A 9 24.49 -2.77 -4.65
CA VAL A 9 23.30 -2.94 -5.50
C VAL A 9 22.15 -2.07 -5.00
N PHE A 10 21.90 -2.01 -3.70
CA PHE A 10 20.86 -1.17 -3.13
C PHE A 10 21.08 0.31 -3.46
N ILE A 11 22.28 0.83 -3.23
CA ILE A 11 22.61 2.23 -3.47
C ILE A 11 22.58 2.57 -4.97
N GLU A 12 22.97 1.64 -5.83
CA GLU A 12 22.86 1.78 -7.28
C GLU A 12 21.40 1.91 -7.72
N ASN A 13 20.53 0.99 -7.29
CA ASN A 13 19.09 1.03 -7.61
C ASN A 13 18.41 2.31 -7.09
N VAL A 14 18.78 2.78 -5.90
CA VAL A 14 18.25 4.04 -5.34
C VAL A 14 18.69 5.25 -6.17
N LYS A 15 19.91 5.24 -6.73
CA LYS A 15 20.39 6.33 -7.60
C LYS A 15 19.73 6.31 -8.98
N ASP A 16 19.44 5.14 -9.51
CA ASP A 16 18.78 4.97 -10.81
C ASP A 16 17.27 5.25 -10.75
N THR A 17 16.70 5.35 -9.54
CA THR A 17 15.28 5.65 -9.33
C THR A 17 14.93 7.03 -9.88
N THR A 18 13.86 7.09 -10.67
CA THR A 18 13.38 8.35 -11.23
C THR A 18 12.75 9.25 -10.15
N TRP A 19 12.72 10.57 -10.40
CA TRP A 19 12.05 11.52 -9.50
C TRP A 19 10.59 11.11 -9.22
N LEU A 20 9.90 10.56 -10.22
CA LEU A 20 8.50 10.19 -10.13
C LEU A 20 8.31 8.98 -9.21
N GLU A 21 9.18 7.97 -9.31
CA GLU A 21 9.20 6.81 -8.41
C GLU A 21 9.51 7.22 -6.97
N ALA A 22 10.45 8.13 -6.76
CA ALA A 22 10.78 8.64 -5.43
C ALA A 22 9.58 9.34 -4.79
N VAL A 23 8.85 10.17 -5.53
CA VAL A 23 7.62 10.82 -5.05
C VAL A 23 6.54 9.79 -4.74
N ALA A 24 6.33 8.80 -5.62
CA ALA A 24 5.36 7.74 -5.41
C ALA A 24 5.66 6.94 -4.14
N ALA A 25 6.94 6.62 -3.89
CA ALA A 25 7.39 5.94 -2.69
C ALA A 25 7.16 6.78 -1.43
N LEU A 26 7.51 8.07 -1.46
CA LEU A 26 7.29 8.98 -0.34
C LEU A 26 5.81 9.14 0.01
N LEU A 27 4.93 9.24 -1.00
CA LEU A 27 3.49 9.28 -0.80
C LEU A 27 2.94 7.95 -0.23
N GLY A 28 3.49 6.82 -0.66
CA GLY A 28 3.17 5.51 -0.09
C GLY A 28 3.55 5.41 1.39
N ILE A 29 4.75 5.88 1.75
CA ILE A 29 5.21 5.94 3.15
C ILE A 29 4.31 6.88 3.97
N ALA A 30 3.96 8.04 3.40
CA ALA A 30 3.05 8.99 4.05
C ALA A 30 1.67 8.36 4.30
N SER A 31 1.14 7.59 3.34
CA SER A 31 -0.11 6.84 3.51
C SER A 31 -0.04 5.89 4.71
N VAL A 32 1.00 5.04 4.82
CA VAL A 32 1.16 4.14 5.98
C VAL A 32 1.22 4.90 7.30
N TRP A 33 1.88 6.06 7.30
CA TRP A 33 1.95 6.90 8.49
C TRP A 33 0.58 7.50 8.86
N TYR A 34 -0.22 7.93 7.88
CA TYR A 34 -1.59 8.37 8.11
C TYR A 34 -2.51 7.22 8.54
N ALA A 35 -2.29 6.00 8.03
CA ALA A 35 -3.01 4.80 8.46
C ALA A 35 -2.80 4.56 9.95
N ARG A 36 -1.56 4.68 10.43
CA ARG A 36 -1.21 4.58 11.86
C ARG A 36 -1.90 5.66 12.70
N ARG A 37 -2.14 6.83 12.13
CA ARG A 37 -2.81 7.96 12.81
C ARG A 37 -4.34 7.92 12.66
N GLU A 38 -4.91 6.85 12.10
CA GLU A 38 -6.34 6.71 11.81
C GLU A 38 -6.92 7.92 11.07
N ASN A 39 -6.09 8.57 10.24
CA ASN A 39 -6.46 9.79 9.54
C ASN A 39 -6.93 9.44 8.14
N ILE A 40 -8.05 10.04 7.72
CA ILE A 40 -8.63 9.89 6.39
C ILE A 40 -7.66 10.24 5.25
N LEU A 41 -6.62 11.03 5.53
CA LEU A 41 -5.53 11.36 4.59
C LEU A 41 -4.73 10.13 4.11
N VAL A 42 -4.87 8.97 4.76
CA VAL A 42 -4.32 7.68 4.29
C VAL A 42 -4.74 7.38 2.85
N TYR A 43 -6.00 7.65 2.53
CA TYR A 43 -6.61 7.32 1.26
C TYR A 43 -6.14 8.20 0.11
N PRO A 44 -6.24 9.54 0.17
CA PRO A 44 -5.78 10.38 -0.93
C PRO A 44 -4.29 10.23 -1.19
N THR A 45 -3.46 10.11 -0.15
CA THR A 45 -2.00 9.91 -0.32
C THR A 45 -1.67 8.56 -0.93
N GLY A 46 -2.35 7.49 -0.50
CA GLY A 46 -2.19 6.15 -1.06
C GLY A 46 -2.69 6.06 -2.50
N ILE A 47 -3.84 6.66 -2.81
CA ILE A 47 -4.41 6.71 -4.16
C ILE A 47 -3.45 7.42 -5.13
N ILE A 48 -2.91 8.58 -4.75
CA ILE A 48 -1.97 9.31 -5.60
C ILE A 48 -0.69 8.48 -5.82
N SER A 49 -0.15 7.86 -4.78
CA SER A 49 1.03 6.97 -4.90
C SER A 49 0.77 5.83 -5.89
N VAL A 50 -0.32 5.09 -5.72
CA VAL A 50 -0.65 3.93 -6.55
C VAL A 50 -0.94 4.35 -8.00
N LEU A 51 -1.61 5.48 -8.25
CA LEU A 51 -1.80 6.00 -9.61
C LEU A 51 -0.48 6.30 -10.31
N ILE A 52 0.50 6.86 -9.60
CA ILE A 52 1.83 7.11 -10.13
C ILE A 52 2.52 5.77 -10.45
N TYR A 53 2.39 4.75 -9.59
CA TYR A 53 2.93 3.41 -9.88
C TYR A 53 2.25 2.72 -11.06
N VAL A 54 0.92 2.82 -11.21
CA VAL A 54 0.22 2.33 -12.40
C VAL A 54 0.80 2.98 -13.66
N TYR A 55 1.01 4.30 -13.63
CA TYR A 55 1.63 5.03 -14.75
C TYR A 55 3.04 4.50 -15.05
N ILE A 56 3.93 4.41 -14.06
CA ILE A 56 5.30 3.92 -14.25
C ILE A 56 5.32 2.49 -14.82
N CYS A 57 4.56 1.57 -14.23
CA CYS A 57 4.49 0.18 -14.67
C CYS A 57 3.93 0.05 -16.09
N PHE A 58 2.96 0.90 -16.46
CA PHE A 58 2.40 0.91 -17.81
C PHE A 58 3.44 1.34 -18.85
N PHE A 59 4.23 2.39 -18.57
CA PHE A 59 5.33 2.82 -19.44
C PHE A 59 6.48 1.80 -19.48
N ALA A 60 6.76 1.13 -18.37
CA ALA A 60 7.75 0.05 -18.29
C ALA A 60 7.27 -1.26 -18.98
N ARG A 61 6.06 -1.29 -19.57
CA ARG A 61 5.41 -2.48 -20.16
C ARG A 61 5.24 -3.65 -19.18
N LEU A 62 5.22 -3.36 -17.89
CA LEU A 62 4.97 -4.31 -16.80
C LEU A 62 3.47 -4.35 -16.52
N TYR A 63 2.71 -4.98 -17.42
CA TYR A 63 1.25 -5.00 -17.35
C TYR A 63 0.71 -5.74 -16.12
N ALA A 64 1.41 -6.78 -15.67
CA ALA A 64 1.03 -7.52 -14.46
C ALA A 64 1.10 -6.63 -13.21
N ASP A 65 2.23 -5.94 -13.01
CA ASP A 65 2.42 -4.99 -11.92
C ASP A 65 1.48 -3.79 -12.01
N ALA A 66 1.24 -3.27 -13.22
CA ALA A 66 0.27 -2.20 -13.43
C ALA A 66 -1.16 -2.63 -13.03
N GLY A 67 -1.54 -3.87 -13.36
CA GLY A 67 -2.85 -4.43 -12.99
C GLY A 67 -3.02 -4.61 -11.48
N ILE A 68 -1.99 -5.08 -10.78
CA ILE A 68 -2.02 -5.21 -9.31
C ILE A 68 -2.11 -3.83 -8.65
N ASN A 69 -1.31 -2.86 -9.10
CA ASN A 69 -1.41 -1.49 -8.61
C ASN A 69 -2.81 -0.92 -8.87
N PHE A 70 -3.40 -1.16 -10.04
CA PHE A 70 -4.76 -0.73 -10.32
C PHE A 70 -5.80 -1.37 -9.39
N PHE A 71 -5.64 -2.66 -9.05
CA PHE A 71 -6.47 -3.30 -8.03
C PHE A 71 -6.34 -2.63 -6.66
N TYR A 72 -5.12 -2.29 -6.24
CA TYR A 72 -4.89 -1.55 -4.98
C TYR A 72 -5.51 -0.15 -5.01
N PHE A 73 -5.52 0.52 -6.15
CA PHE A 73 -6.22 1.79 -6.33
C PHE A 73 -7.73 1.61 -6.09
N LEU A 74 -8.36 0.61 -6.73
CA LEU A 74 -9.80 0.33 -6.53
C LEU A 74 -10.11 0.00 -5.06
N MET A 75 -9.30 -0.84 -4.43
CA MET A 75 -9.43 -1.17 -3.01
C MET A 75 -9.26 0.05 -2.10
N SER A 76 -8.33 0.96 -2.43
CA SER A 76 -8.13 2.20 -1.68
C SER A 76 -9.33 3.14 -1.82
N VAL A 77 -9.92 3.26 -3.01
CA VAL A 77 -11.15 4.04 -3.23
C VAL A 77 -12.32 3.44 -2.46
N TYR A 78 -12.47 2.12 -2.47
CA TYR A 78 -13.49 1.43 -1.70
C TYR A 78 -13.31 1.64 -0.19
N GLY A 79 -12.10 1.50 0.32
CA GLY A 79 -11.76 1.77 1.72
C GLY A 79 -12.08 3.21 2.11
N TRP A 80 -11.76 4.17 1.24
CA TRP A 80 -12.07 5.58 1.47
C TRP A 80 -13.57 5.84 1.55
N TYR A 81 -14.35 5.24 0.65
CA TYR A 81 -15.80 5.31 0.66
C TYR A 81 -16.41 4.70 1.93
N ASN A 82 -15.87 3.57 2.40
CA ASN A 82 -16.34 2.94 3.62
C ASN A 82 -16.00 3.78 4.87
N TRP A 83 -14.78 4.35 4.92
CA TRP A 83 -14.31 5.16 6.05
C TRP A 83 -15.04 6.50 6.15
N THR A 84 -15.39 7.11 5.01
CA THR A 84 -16.20 8.36 4.99
C THR A 84 -17.64 8.16 5.46
N ARG A 85 -18.13 6.91 5.45
CA ARG A 85 -19.50 6.55 5.83
C ARG A 85 -19.58 5.80 7.15
N LEU A 86 -18.49 5.74 7.90
CA LEU A 86 -18.51 5.18 9.25
C LEU A 86 -19.42 6.07 10.10
N ASN A 87 -20.66 5.61 10.31
CA ASN A 87 -21.60 6.27 11.19
C ASN A 87 -21.08 6.13 12.63
N PRO A 88 -21.09 7.20 13.45
CA PRO A 88 -20.73 7.08 14.86
C PRO A 88 -21.62 6.13 15.66
N GLU A 89 -22.75 5.68 15.09
CA GLU A 89 -23.68 4.69 15.66
C GLU A 89 -23.53 3.26 15.11
N SER A 90 -22.70 3.00 14.10
CA SER A 90 -22.50 1.62 13.65
C SER A 90 -21.66 0.88 14.68
N GLU A 91 -22.24 -0.15 15.30
CA GLU A 91 -21.61 -1.07 16.25
C GLU A 91 -20.11 -1.19 15.99
N VAL A 92 -19.32 -0.75 16.97
CA VAL A 92 -17.88 -0.99 17.00
C VAL A 92 -17.72 -2.50 16.91
N LEU A 93 -17.34 -3.01 15.74
CA LEU A 93 -17.06 -4.43 15.57
C LEU A 93 -16.03 -4.78 16.63
N THR A 94 -16.47 -5.48 17.67
CA THR A 94 -15.62 -5.82 18.81
C THR A 94 -14.48 -6.64 18.25
N ILE A 95 -13.26 -6.18 18.52
CA ILE A 95 -12.04 -6.85 18.05
C ILE A 95 -12.04 -8.24 18.70
N SER A 96 -12.51 -9.23 17.96
CA SER A 96 -12.57 -10.62 18.40
C SER A 96 -11.23 -11.27 18.11
N VAL A 97 -10.60 -11.80 19.16
CA VAL A 97 -9.33 -12.52 19.03
C VAL A 97 -9.65 -13.95 18.59
N ASN A 98 -9.02 -14.43 17.52
CA ASN A 98 -9.20 -15.81 17.07
C ASN A 98 -8.63 -16.79 18.10
N ASN A 99 -9.38 -17.86 18.41
CA ASN A 99 -8.89 -18.91 19.30
C ASN A 99 -7.84 -19.80 18.60
N PRO A 100 -6.91 -20.44 19.35
CA PRO A 100 -5.86 -21.28 18.77
C PRO A 100 -6.38 -22.37 17.83
N ARG A 101 -7.57 -22.93 18.08
CA ARG A 101 -8.20 -23.93 17.21
C ARG A 101 -8.69 -23.37 15.86
N GLN A 102 -9.13 -22.12 15.81
CA GLN A 102 -9.56 -21.45 14.57
C GLN A 102 -8.36 -21.02 13.71
N GLN A 103 -7.22 -20.78 14.34
CA GLN A 103 -5.98 -20.43 13.66
C GLN A 103 -5.43 -21.62 12.84
N TRP A 104 -5.66 -22.86 13.28
CA TRP A 104 -5.25 -24.07 12.56
C TRP A 104 -6.16 -24.43 11.38
N SER A 105 -7.44 -24.05 11.40
CA SER A 105 -8.37 -24.35 10.29
C SER A 105 -8.15 -23.48 9.03
N GLY A 106 -7.40 -22.39 9.12
CA GLY A 106 -7.03 -21.56 7.96
C GLY A 106 -5.74 -21.98 7.26
N ILE A 107 -5.04 -22.99 7.80
CA ILE A 107 -3.75 -23.50 7.30
C ILE A 107 -3.92 -24.87 6.60
N ALA A 108 -5.12 -25.47 6.66
CA ALA A 108 -5.47 -26.72 5.96
C ALA A 108 -6.19 -26.43 4.64
#